data_AF-A0A5Z9V9T1-F1
#
_entry.id   AF-A0A5Z9V9T1-F1
#
_cell.length_a   1.000
_cell.length_b   1.000
_cell.length_c   1.000
_cell.angle_alpha   90.00
_cell.angle_beta   90.00
_cell.angle_gamma   90.00
#
_symmetry.space_group_name_H-M   'P 1'
#
loop_
_entity.id
_entity.type
_entity.pdbx_description
1 polymer ?
#
loop_
_entity_poly.entity_id
_entity_poly.type
_entity_poly.pdbx_seq_one_letter_code
_entity_poly.pdbx_strand_id
1 'polypeptide(L)'
;PLAFHIICDSYSPCFVKYIERLAVQHHIKISLYLIKVESLEVLPQTKVWSRAMYFRLFAFDYLSKKVNTLLYLDADVVCKGSLQDLLQLDLTEKIAAVVKDVDSIQNKVNERLRAFNLQGGYFNSGVVFVNLKLWKENALTEKAFLLLAGKEADSFKYPDQDVLNILLQDKVIFLPRPYNT
;
A
#
# COMPACT_ATOMS: atom_id res chain seq x y z
N PRO A 1 0.04 -21.97 -0.52
CA PRO A 1 1.21 -21.54 0.29
C PRO A 1 1.38 -20.02 0.22
N LEU A 2 1.69 -19.36 1.33
CA LEU A 2 2.00 -17.93 1.34
C LEU A 2 3.35 -17.68 0.67
N ALA A 3 3.43 -16.62 -0.12
CA ALA A 3 4.66 -16.13 -0.71
C ALA A 3 4.87 -14.68 -0.28
N PHE A 4 6.11 -14.36 0.11
CA PHE A 4 6.50 -13.02 0.54
C PHE A 4 7.23 -12.32 -0.59
N HIS A 5 6.94 -11.03 -0.73
CA HIS A 5 7.50 -10.16 -1.74
C HIS A 5 8.10 -8.95 -1.02
N ILE A 6 9.42 -8.80 -1.07
CA ILE A 6 10.13 -7.68 -0.45
C ILE A 6 10.64 -6.79 -1.58
N ILE A 7 10.38 -5.49 -1.49
CA ILE A 7 10.70 -4.53 -2.54
C ILE A 7 11.54 -3.42 -1.91
N CYS A 8 12.75 -3.23 -2.42
CA CYS A 8 13.67 -2.20 -1.95
C CYS A 8 14.48 -1.62 -3.11
N ASP A 9 15.14 -0.50 -2.88
CA ASP A 9 16.10 0.11 -3.80
C ASP A 9 17.52 -0.46 -3.66
N SER A 10 17.80 -1.13 -2.54
CA SER A 10 19.06 -1.80 -2.29
C SER A 10 18.88 -2.92 -1.26
N TYR A 11 19.79 -3.89 -1.30
CA TYR A 11 19.90 -4.94 -0.30
C TYR A 11 21.36 -5.10 0.10
N SER A 12 21.62 -5.15 1.41
CA SER A 12 22.96 -5.52 1.88
C SER A 12 23.18 -7.02 1.72
N PRO A 13 24.43 -7.48 1.49
CA PRO A 13 24.73 -8.92 1.43
C PRO A 13 24.33 -9.67 2.72
N CYS A 14 24.43 -9.01 3.88
CA CYS A 14 24.00 -9.56 5.16
C CYS A 14 22.48 -9.76 5.21
N PHE A 15 21.70 -8.81 4.70
CA PHE A 15 20.25 -8.91 4.61
C PHE A 15 19.83 -10.09 3.73
N VAL A 16 20.43 -10.23 2.53
CA VAL A 16 20.11 -11.35 1.62
C VAL A 16 20.36 -12.71 2.29
N LYS A 17 21.53 -12.88 2.93
CA LYS A 17 21.85 -14.11 3.68
C LYS A 17 20.85 -14.39 4.81
N TYR A 18 20.39 -13.35 5.50
CA TYR A 18 19.39 -13.49 6.56
C TYR A 18 18.03 -13.94 6.00
N ILE A 19 17.57 -13.33 4.90
CA ILE A 19 16.33 -13.70 4.22
C ILE A 19 16.38 -15.14 3.69
N GLU A 20 17.51 -15.57 3.11
CA GLU A 20 17.70 -16.95 2.66
C GLU A 20 17.54 -17.95 3.81
N ARG A 21 18.15 -17.67 4.97
CA ARG A 21 18.01 -18.50 6.17
C ARG A 21 16.56 -18.56 6.66
N LEU A 22 15.85 -17.42 6.68
CA LEU A 22 14.44 -17.38 7.04
C LEU A 22 13.56 -18.20 6.10
N ALA A 23 13.80 -18.09 4.79
CA ALA A 23 13.06 -18.84 3.77
C ALA A 23 13.18 -20.35 3.98
N VAL A 24 14.41 -20.83 4.24
CA VAL A 24 14.67 -22.25 4.54
C VAL A 24 14.05 -22.67 5.87
N GLN A 25 14.29 -21.91 6.94
CA GLN A 25 13.81 -22.25 8.29
C GLN A 25 12.29 -22.38 8.35
N HIS A 26 11.57 -21.48 7.68
CA HIS A 26 10.11 -21.43 7.70
C HIS A 26 9.45 -22.12 6.50
N HIS A 27 10.23 -22.69 5.58
CA HIS A 27 9.74 -23.32 4.35
C HIS A 27 8.82 -22.39 3.53
N ILE A 28 9.20 -21.12 3.43
CA ILE A 28 8.44 -20.08 2.73
C ILE A 28 9.20 -19.58 1.51
N LYS A 29 8.45 -19.13 0.50
CA LYS A 29 9.02 -18.46 -0.66
C LYS A 29 9.13 -16.96 -0.37
N ILE A 30 10.34 -16.41 -0.48
CA ILE A 30 10.59 -14.96 -0.40
C ILE A 30 11.20 -14.52 -1.72
N SER A 31 10.58 -13.54 -2.38
CA SER A 31 11.08 -12.94 -3.62
C SER A 31 11.54 -11.50 -3.33
N LEU A 32 12.77 -11.17 -3.72
CA LEU A 32 13.33 -9.84 -3.59
C LEU A 32 13.20 -9.09 -4.93
N TYR A 33 12.79 -7.83 -4.88
CA TYR A 33 12.63 -6.96 -6.05
C TYR A 33 13.39 -5.66 -5.85
N LEU A 34 14.30 -5.38 -6.79
CA LEU A 34 15.06 -4.14 -6.78
C LEU A 34 14.35 -3.08 -7.62
N ILE A 35 14.04 -1.92 -7.01
CA ILE A 35 13.50 -0.75 -7.72
C ILE A 35 14.62 0.26 -7.96
N LYS A 36 14.74 0.70 -9.22
CA LYS A 36 15.62 1.80 -9.62
C LYS A 36 14.96 3.14 -9.31
N VAL A 37 15.47 3.86 -8.30
CA VAL A 37 14.89 5.10 -7.76
C VAL A 37 14.95 6.25 -8.75
N GLU A 38 15.83 6.20 -9.74
CA GLU A 38 15.98 7.22 -10.79
C GLU A 38 14.65 7.42 -11.55
N SER A 39 13.85 6.36 -11.69
CA SER A 39 12.52 6.43 -12.31
C SER A 39 11.47 7.19 -11.47
N LEU A 40 11.79 7.52 -10.22
CA LEU A 40 10.90 8.14 -9.24
C LEU A 40 11.25 9.59 -8.96
N GLU A 41 12.36 10.10 -9.51
CA GLU A 41 12.83 11.46 -9.22
C GLU A 41 11.79 12.52 -9.58
N VAL A 42 10.95 12.24 -10.57
CA VAL A 42 9.84 13.09 -11.03
C VAL A 42 8.65 13.16 -10.06
N LEU A 43 8.57 12.26 -9.08
CA LEU A 43 7.45 12.20 -8.13
C LEU A 43 7.72 13.05 -6.89
N PRO A 44 6.67 13.64 -6.28
CA PRO A 44 6.82 14.49 -5.11
C PRO A 44 7.36 13.68 -3.92
N GLN A 45 8.25 14.30 -3.14
CA GLN A 45 8.71 13.77 -1.85
C GLN A 45 8.50 14.83 -0.79
N THR A 46 8.37 14.41 0.47
CA THR A 46 8.33 15.35 1.60
C THR A 46 9.64 15.27 2.38
N LYS A 47 9.83 16.18 3.34
CA LYS A 47 10.98 16.11 4.26
C LYS A 47 10.98 14.85 5.15
N VAL A 48 9.80 14.24 5.34
CA VAL A 48 9.60 13.13 6.28
C VAL A 48 9.52 11.79 5.55
N TRP A 49 8.97 11.76 4.34
CA TRP A 49 8.74 10.54 3.58
C TRP A 49 9.50 10.54 2.26
N SER A 50 10.34 9.52 2.07
CA SER A 50 11.10 9.31 0.85
C SER A 50 10.23 8.71 -0.26
N ARG A 51 10.74 8.73 -1.50
CA ARG A 51 10.10 8.11 -2.66
C ARG A 51 9.83 6.61 -2.51
N ALA A 52 10.43 5.96 -1.49
CA ALA A 52 10.13 4.58 -1.14
C ALA A 52 8.64 4.35 -0.83
N MET A 53 7.90 5.37 -0.41
CA MET A 53 6.45 5.27 -0.20
C MET A 53 5.71 4.81 -1.48
N TYR A 54 6.22 5.18 -2.66
CA TYR A 54 5.60 4.79 -3.93
C TYR A 54 5.93 3.36 -4.35
N PHE A 55 6.86 2.67 -3.70
CA PHE A 55 7.21 1.28 -4.03
C PHE A 55 5.98 0.37 -4.00
N ARG A 56 4.99 0.66 -3.14
CA ARG A 56 3.72 -0.07 -3.12
C ARG A 56 2.93 0.05 -4.41
N LEU A 57 2.92 1.22 -5.07
CA LEU A 57 2.19 1.41 -6.32
C LEU A 57 2.83 0.58 -7.46
N PHE A 58 4.16 0.50 -7.47
CA PHE A 58 4.90 -0.40 -8.36
C PHE A 58 4.68 -1.88 -8.01
N ALA A 59 4.64 -2.20 -6.71
CA ALA A 59 4.33 -3.53 -6.23
C ALA A 59 2.97 -3.99 -6.79
N PHE A 60 1.94 -3.15 -6.65
CA PHE A 60 0.59 -3.45 -7.09
C PHE A 60 0.54 -3.62 -8.61
N ASP A 61 1.12 -2.72 -9.40
CA ASP A 61 1.16 -2.88 -10.86
C ASP A 61 1.92 -4.13 -11.29
N TYR A 62 3.14 -4.32 -10.78
CA TYR A 62 4.00 -5.42 -11.20
C TYR A 62 3.43 -6.78 -10.79
N LEU A 63 2.94 -6.90 -9.55
CA LEU A 63 2.40 -8.16 -9.02
C LEU A 63 1.00 -8.45 -9.56
N SER A 64 0.23 -7.46 -10.02
CA SER A 64 -1.07 -7.70 -10.67
C SER A 64 -0.98 -8.56 -11.94
N LYS A 65 0.23 -8.69 -12.50
CA LYS A 65 0.51 -9.55 -13.66
C LYS A 65 0.75 -11.01 -13.24
N LYS A 66 0.84 -11.31 -11.94
CA LYS A 66 1.26 -12.60 -11.38
C LYS A 66 0.28 -13.18 -10.36
N VAL A 67 -0.38 -12.34 -9.57
CA VAL A 67 -1.30 -12.74 -8.51
C VAL A 67 -2.54 -11.83 -8.50
N ASN A 68 -3.66 -12.37 -8.03
CA ASN A 68 -4.95 -11.65 -8.01
C ASN A 68 -5.17 -10.83 -6.74
N THR A 69 -4.55 -11.22 -5.63
CA THR A 69 -4.70 -10.57 -4.33
C THR A 69 -3.35 -10.44 -3.65
N LEU A 70 -3.16 -9.37 -2.87
CA LEU A 70 -1.93 -9.12 -2.12
C LEU A 70 -2.27 -8.48 -0.78
N LEU A 71 -1.62 -8.93 0.29
CA LEU A 71 -1.59 -8.20 1.55
C LEU A 71 -0.32 -7.35 1.58
N TYR A 72 -0.50 -6.03 1.54
CA TYR A 72 0.56 -5.07 1.77
C TYR A 72 0.67 -4.72 3.24
N LEU A 73 1.90 -4.69 3.73
CA LEU A 73 2.28 -4.33 5.09
C LEU A 73 3.48 -3.37 5.02
N ASP A 74 3.42 -2.26 5.75
CA ASP A 74 4.60 -1.45 6.00
C ASP A 74 5.66 -2.27 6.76
N ALA A 75 6.93 -1.93 6.55
CA ALA A 75 8.05 -2.71 7.07
C ALA A 75 8.16 -2.71 8.61
N ASP A 76 7.46 -1.81 9.28
CA ASP A 76 7.36 -1.69 10.74
C ASP A 76 6.13 -2.41 11.33
N VAL A 77 5.30 -3.04 10.50
CA VAL A 77 4.12 -3.79 10.96
C VAL A 77 4.53 -5.14 11.56
N VAL A 78 4.01 -5.43 12.75
CA VAL A 78 4.17 -6.73 13.43
C VAL A 78 2.83 -7.46 13.51
N CYS A 79 2.71 -8.57 12.80
CA CYS A 79 1.52 -9.42 12.83
C CYS A 79 1.54 -10.34 14.07
N LYS A 80 0.61 -10.14 15.00
CA LYS A 80 0.48 -10.96 16.23
C LYS A 80 -0.56 -12.08 16.14
N GLY A 81 -1.44 -12.03 15.16
CA GLY A 81 -2.57 -12.96 14.99
C GLY A 81 -2.53 -13.73 13.67
N SER A 82 -3.50 -14.63 13.51
CA SER A 82 -3.71 -15.35 12.25
C SER A 82 -4.21 -14.40 11.17
N LEU A 83 -3.76 -14.61 9.92
CA LEU A 83 -4.26 -13.90 8.74
C LEU A 83 -5.45 -14.61 8.09
N GLN A 84 -5.91 -15.74 8.63
CA GLN A 84 -6.89 -16.61 7.98
C GLN A 84 -8.19 -15.88 7.62
N ASP A 85 -8.76 -15.11 8.55
CA ASP A 85 -9.98 -14.35 8.32
C ASP A 85 -9.81 -13.32 7.20
N LEU A 86 -8.64 -12.67 7.15
CA LEU A 86 -8.32 -11.69 6.11
C LEU A 86 -8.18 -12.35 4.73
N LEU A 87 -7.58 -13.54 4.68
CA LEU A 87 -7.41 -14.30 3.43
C LEU A 87 -8.71 -14.94 2.92
N GLN A 88 -9.72 -15.08 3.78
CA GLN A 88 -11.06 -15.55 3.43
C GLN A 88 -12.02 -14.41 3.06
N LEU A 89 -11.60 -13.15 3.26
CA LEU A 89 -12.43 -12.00 2.95
C LEU A 89 -12.69 -11.89 1.44
N ASP A 90 -13.96 -11.78 1.08
CA ASP A 90 -14.36 -11.59 -0.31
C ASP A 90 -14.11 -10.14 -0.77
N LEU A 91 -13.20 -10.00 -1.74
CA LEU A 91 -12.88 -8.74 -2.40
C LEU A 91 -13.43 -8.66 -3.83
N THR A 92 -14.38 -9.51 -4.23
CA THR A 92 -14.84 -9.60 -5.63
C THR A 92 -15.38 -8.28 -6.18
N GLU A 93 -16.06 -7.48 -5.34
CA GLU A 93 -16.61 -6.16 -5.73
C GLU A 93 -15.89 -4.96 -5.09
N LYS A 94 -14.80 -5.22 -4.34
CA LYS A 94 -14.08 -4.20 -3.57
C LYS A 94 -12.60 -4.24 -3.90
N ILE A 95 -12.01 -3.08 -4.10
CA ILE A 95 -10.61 -2.99 -4.54
C ILE A 95 -9.67 -3.29 -3.37
N ALA A 96 -10.03 -2.91 -2.15
CA ALA A 96 -9.20 -3.19 -0.98
C ALA A 96 -10.01 -3.34 0.30
N ALA A 97 -9.44 -4.05 1.28
CA ALA A 97 -9.80 -3.97 2.67
C ALA A 97 -8.71 -3.22 3.45
N VAL A 98 -9.13 -2.23 4.23
CA VAL A 98 -8.26 -1.22 4.85
C VAL A 98 -8.76 -0.84 6.24
N VAL A 99 -7.92 -0.21 7.05
CA VAL A 99 -8.30 0.26 8.39
C VAL A 99 -8.43 1.78 8.39
N LYS A 100 -9.54 2.30 8.93
CA LYS A 100 -9.72 3.74 9.09
C LYS A 100 -8.60 4.35 9.92
N ASP A 101 -8.15 5.52 9.50
CA ASP A 101 -7.21 6.31 10.29
C ASP A 101 -7.92 6.91 11.51
N VAL A 102 -7.16 7.33 12.52
CA VAL A 102 -7.70 7.85 13.78
C VAL A 102 -8.48 9.15 13.58
N ASP A 103 -9.42 9.47 14.48
CA ASP A 103 -10.31 10.63 14.38
C ASP A 103 -9.56 11.97 14.21
N SER A 104 -8.40 12.10 14.86
CA SER A 104 -7.57 13.30 14.73
C SER A 104 -7.04 13.51 13.30
N ILE A 105 -6.83 12.42 12.55
CA ILE A 105 -6.45 12.46 11.13
C ILE A 105 -7.68 12.70 10.25
N GLN A 106 -8.81 12.04 10.53
CA GLN A 106 -10.08 12.27 9.82
C GLN A 106 -10.42 13.77 9.77
N ASN A 107 -10.33 14.46 10.91
CA ASN A 107 -10.66 15.88 11.00
C ASN A 107 -9.73 16.76 10.16
N LYS A 108 -8.41 16.50 10.21
CA LYS A 108 -7.40 17.26 9.44
C LYS A 108 -7.54 17.04 7.93
N VAL A 109 -7.96 15.84 7.51
CA VAL A 109 -8.20 15.54 6.09
C VAL A 109 -9.36 16.37 5.55
N ASN A 110 -10.42 16.61 6.33
CA ASN A 110 -11.55 17.42 5.88
C ASN A 110 -11.18 18.87 5.59
N GLU A 111 -10.24 19.43 6.35
CA GLU A 111 -9.76 20.80 6.13
C GLU A 111 -8.89 20.89 4.88
N ARG A 112 -7.95 19.94 4.73
CA ARG A 112 -6.93 19.95 3.66
C ARG A 112 -7.42 19.41 2.32
N LEU A 113 -8.24 18.38 2.33
CA LEU A 113 -8.72 17.63 1.15
C LEU A 113 -10.24 17.74 0.99
N ARG A 114 -10.82 18.87 1.42
CA ARG A 114 -12.27 19.11 1.42
C ARG A 114 -12.92 18.83 0.05
N ALA A 115 -12.23 19.15 -1.03
CA ALA A 115 -12.71 18.96 -2.40
C ALA A 115 -13.00 17.48 -2.76
N PHE A 116 -12.36 16.52 -2.06
CA PHE A 116 -12.51 15.09 -2.31
C PHE A 116 -13.52 14.41 -1.36
N ASN A 117 -14.04 15.13 -0.37
CA ASN A 117 -15.08 14.63 0.55
C ASN A 117 -14.75 13.27 1.21
N LEU A 118 -13.53 13.12 1.73
CA LEU A 118 -13.03 11.86 2.32
C LEU A 118 -13.44 11.64 3.79
N GLN A 119 -14.32 12.49 4.33
CA GLN A 119 -14.67 12.51 5.74
C GLN A 119 -15.23 11.17 6.22
N GLY A 120 -14.64 10.61 7.28
CA GLY A 120 -15.10 9.37 7.90
C GLY A 120 -14.81 8.11 7.07
N GLY A 121 -14.21 8.27 5.89
CA GLY A 121 -13.77 7.18 5.00
C GLY A 121 -12.25 7.10 4.85
N TYR A 122 -11.49 8.02 5.44
CA TYR A 122 -10.05 8.08 5.25
C TYR A 122 -9.35 6.92 5.97
N PHE A 123 -8.49 6.17 5.28
CA PHE A 123 -7.80 5.00 5.82
C PHE A 123 -6.29 5.19 5.90
N ASN A 124 -5.69 4.48 6.86
CA ASN A 124 -4.25 4.33 6.93
C ASN A 124 -3.77 3.32 5.88
N SER A 125 -2.68 3.66 5.20
CA SER A 125 -2.17 2.91 4.05
C SER A 125 -1.08 1.89 4.38
N GLY A 126 -0.74 1.68 5.66
CA GLY A 126 0.28 0.73 6.09
C GLY A 126 -0.18 -0.72 6.18
N VAL A 127 -1.49 -0.96 6.15
CA VAL A 127 -2.08 -2.31 6.05
C VAL A 127 -3.19 -2.28 5.01
N VAL A 128 -2.96 -2.92 3.87
CA VAL A 128 -3.89 -2.90 2.73
C VAL A 128 -3.98 -4.31 2.13
N PHE A 129 -5.15 -4.94 2.25
CA PHE A 129 -5.43 -6.17 1.51
C PHE A 129 -6.10 -5.81 0.19
N VAL A 130 -5.40 -6.00 -0.93
CA VAL A 130 -5.79 -5.46 -2.23
C VAL A 130 -6.17 -6.56 -3.22
N ASN A 131 -7.23 -6.32 -3.99
CA ASN A 131 -7.59 -7.06 -5.19
C ASN A 131 -6.81 -6.49 -6.37
N LEU A 132 -5.69 -7.12 -6.71
CA LEU A 132 -4.81 -6.71 -7.80
C LEU A 132 -5.43 -6.90 -9.18
N LYS A 133 -6.41 -7.78 -9.34
CA LYS A 133 -7.18 -7.89 -10.58
C LYS A 133 -7.96 -6.61 -10.84
N LEU A 134 -8.79 -6.18 -9.88
CA LEU A 134 -9.53 -4.92 -9.98
C LEU A 134 -8.59 -3.71 -10.06
N TRP A 135 -7.47 -3.74 -9.34
CA TRP A 135 -6.45 -2.70 -9.40
C TRP A 135 -5.95 -2.47 -10.83
N LYS A 136 -5.61 -3.55 -11.53
CA LYS A 136 -5.15 -3.54 -12.92
C LYS A 136 -6.26 -3.13 -13.89
N GLU A 137 -7.45 -3.70 -13.76
CA GLU A 137 -8.61 -3.40 -14.63
C GLU A 137 -9.00 -1.92 -14.58
N ASN A 138 -8.80 -1.26 -13.44
CA ASN A 138 -9.11 0.15 -13.25
C ASN A 138 -7.93 1.11 -13.53
N ALA A 139 -6.78 0.59 -13.98
CA ALA A 139 -5.54 1.35 -14.23
C ALA A 139 -5.14 2.24 -13.04
N LEU A 140 -5.25 1.72 -11.81
CA LEU A 140 -5.11 2.55 -10.61
C LEU A 140 -3.71 3.09 -10.38
N THR A 141 -2.66 2.35 -10.75
CA THR A 141 -1.28 2.85 -10.63
C THR A 141 -1.05 4.08 -11.53
N GLU A 142 -1.56 4.07 -12.77
CA GLU A 142 -1.45 5.21 -13.67
C GLU A 142 -2.22 6.42 -13.13
N LYS A 143 -3.48 6.21 -12.71
CA LYS A 143 -4.30 7.27 -12.09
C LYS A 143 -3.65 7.84 -10.83
N ALA A 144 -2.97 7.01 -10.04
CA ALA A 144 -2.24 7.46 -8.87
C ALA A 144 -1.10 8.41 -9.27
N PHE A 145 -0.30 8.06 -10.26
CA PHE A 145 0.77 8.92 -10.74
C PHE A 145 0.25 10.22 -11.38
N LEU A 146 -0.87 10.17 -12.10
CA LEU A 146 -1.50 11.39 -12.64
C LEU A 146 -1.94 12.36 -11.54
N LEU A 147 -2.50 11.86 -10.43
CA LEU A 147 -2.82 12.70 -9.27
C LEU A 147 -1.56 13.25 -8.59
N LEU A 148 -0.53 12.43 -8.43
CA LEU A 148 0.76 12.84 -7.83
C LEU A 148 1.53 13.86 -8.67
N ALA A 149 1.31 13.88 -9.98
CA ALA A 149 1.90 14.86 -10.90
C ALA A 149 0.97 16.05 -11.20
N GLY A 150 -0.26 16.02 -10.67
CA GLY A 150 -1.29 17.02 -10.92
C GLY A 150 -1.14 18.27 -10.06
N LYS A 151 -1.97 19.27 -10.33
CA LYS A 151 -2.00 20.54 -9.57
C LYS A 151 -2.39 20.36 -8.11
N GLU A 152 -3.09 19.27 -7.78
CA GLU A 152 -3.52 18.94 -6.43
C GLU A 152 -2.39 18.32 -5.60
N ALA A 153 -1.25 17.94 -6.20
CA ALA A 153 -0.15 17.28 -5.52
C ALA A 153 0.38 18.06 -4.31
N ASP A 154 0.41 19.40 -4.41
CA ASP A 154 0.85 20.28 -3.33
C ASP A 154 -0.06 20.23 -2.09
N SER A 155 -1.32 19.78 -2.26
CA SER A 155 -2.25 19.59 -1.14
C SER A 155 -2.01 18.27 -0.40
N PHE A 156 -1.24 17.34 -0.96
CA PHE A 156 -1.03 16.02 -0.38
C PHE A 156 0.09 16.01 0.66
N LYS A 157 -0.31 15.95 1.93
CA LYS A 157 0.56 15.82 3.10
C LYS A 157 1.08 14.40 3.24
N TYR A 158 0.28 13.41 2.89
CA TYR A 158 0.64 11.99 2.89
C TYR A 158 0.43 11.47 1.45
N PRO A 159 1.33 11.78 0.50
CA PRO A 159 1.05 11.68 -0.93
C PRO A 159 0.47 10.35 -1.40
N ASP A 160 1.08 9.25 -0.99
CA ASP A 160 0.63 7.90 -1.30
C ASP A 160 -0.71 7.57 -0.63
N GLN A 161 -0.87 7.84 0.66
CA GLN A 161 -2.11 7.57 1.39
C GLN A 161 -3.28 8.41 0.89
N ASP A 162 -3.06 9.70 0.65
CA ASP A 162 -4.07 10.64 0.15
C ASP A 162 -4.58 10.20 -1.21
N VAL A 163 -3.66 9.85 -2.13
CA VAL A 163 -4.01 9.39 -3.47
C VAL A 163 -4.77 8.06 -3.44
N LEU A 164 -4.35 7.11 -2.59
CA LEU A 164 -5.09 5.87 -2.39
C LEU A 164 -6.52 6.15 -1.88
N ASN A 165 -6.67 7.06 -0.92
CA ASN A 165 -7.99 7.43 -0.38
C ASN A 165 -8.89 8.10 -1.43
N ILE A 166 -8.33 8.96 -2.28
CA ILE A 166 -9.07 9.59 -3.38
C ILE A 166 -9.53 8.55 -4.41
N LEU A 167 -8.64 7.65 -4.84
CA LEU A 167 -8.95 6.67 -5.89
C LEU A 167 -9.90 5.56 -5.44
N LEU A 168 -9.82 5.18 -4.16
CA LEU A 168 -10.53 4.05 -3.58
C LEU A 168 -11.77 4.45 -2.77
N GLN A 169 -12.18 5.72 -2.81
CA GLN A 169 -13.43 6.18 -2.21
C GLN A 169 -14.61 5.28 -2.64
N ASP A 170 -15.38 4.81 -1.66
CA ASP A 170 -16.52 3.87 -1.78
C ASP A 170 -16.21 2.47 -2.35
N LYS A 171 -14.93 2.18 -2.65
CA LYS A 171 -14.46 0.92 -3.23
C LYS A 171 -13.73 0.03 -2.23
N VAL A 172 -13.81 0.34 -0.94
CA VAL A 172 -13.12 -0.40 0.12
C VAL A 172 -14.06 -1.11 1.10
N ILE A 173 -13.53 -2.11 1.78
CA ILE A 173 -14.08 -2.70 3.01
C ILE A 173 -13.29 -2.12 4.19
N PHE A 174 -13.96 -1.66 5.23
CA PHE A 174 -13.29 -1.23 6.45
C PHE A 174 -13.11 -2.40 7.43
N LEU A 175 -11.86 -2.73 7.70
CA LEU A 175 -11.46 -3.71 8.69
C LEU A 175 -11.54 -3.14 10.11
N PRO A 176 -11.72 -4.00 11.13
CA PRO A 176 -11.63 -3.61 12.53
C PRO A 176 -10.29 -2.94 12.90
N ARG A 177 -10.32 -2.03 13.88
CA ARG A 177 -9.13 -1.31 14.36
C ARG A 177 -7.94 -2.21 14.74
N PRO A 178 -8.10 -3.42 15.33
CA PRO A 178 -6.99 -4.30 15.68
C PRO A 178 -6.06 -4.69 14.52
N TYR A 179 -6.48 -4.55 13.27
CA TYR A 179 -5.61 -4.79 12.10
C TYR A 179 -4.56 -3.69 11.90
N ASN A 180 -4.75 -2.50 12.48
CA ASN A 180 -3.82 -1.37 12.40
C ASN A 180 -4.05 -0.43 13.59
N THR A 181 -3.27 -0.62 14.65
CA THR A 181 -3.45 0.05 15.96
C THR A 181 -2.38 1.08 16.23
#